data_AF-A0A7H4M9T6-F1
#
_entry.id   AF-A0A7H4M9T6-F1
#
_cell.length_a   1.000
_cell.length_b   1.000
_cell.length_c   1.000
_cell.angle_alpha   90.00
_cell.angle_beta   90.00
_cell.angle_gamma   90.00
#
_symmetry.space_group_name_H-M   'P 1'
#
loop_
_entity.id
_entity.type
_entity.pdbx_description
1 polymer ?
#
loop_
_entity_poly.entity_id
_entity_poly.type
_entity_poly.pdbx_seq_one_letter_code
_entity_poly.pdbx_strand_id
1 'polypeptide(L)' 'MPCVTRAEDITAIVRHVPLPLNVMCMPELADFSTLSALGVKRISMGNFIHAATQARLKDLLCQVQANYSFSGVF' A
#
# COMPACT_ATOMS: atom_id res chain seq x y z
N MET A 1 -7.87 -11.18 1.34
CA MET A 1 -8.60 -10.43 2.38
C MET A 1 -7.88 -9.13 2.66
N PRO A 2 -8.58 -8.00 2.88
CA PRO A 2 -7.93 -6.78 3.35
C PRO A 2 -7.31 -7.01 4.74
N CYS A 3 -6.17 -6.37 5.01
CA CYS A 3 -5.47 -6.34 6.31
C CYS A 3 -4.77 -7.63 6.81
N VAL A 4 -4.71 -8.71 6.02
CA VAL A 4 -3.87 -9.87 6.38
C VAL A 4 -2.42 -9.58 5.99
N THR A 5 -1.52 -9.52 6.98
CA THR A 5 -0.10 -9.16 6.79
C THR A 5 0.89 -10.23 7.25
N ARG A 6 0.51 -11.08 8.22
CA ARG A 6 1.38 -12.12 8.77
C ARG A 6 1.60 -13.26 7.79
N ALA A 7 2.84 -13.69 7.64
CA ALA A 7 3.22 -14.74 6.69
C ALA A 7 2.55 -16.09 7.00
N GLU A 8 2.41 -16.44 8.27
CA GLU A 8 1.72 -17.66 8.71
C GLU A 8 0.25 -17.68 8.30
N ASP A 9 -0.45 -16.55 8.46
CA ASP A 9 -1.86 -16.42 8.11
C ASP A 9 -2.04 -16.46 6.58
N ILE A 10 -1.18 -15.76 5.83
CA ILE A 10 -1.17 -15.79 4.36
C ILE A 10 -0.96 -17.23 3.87
N THR A 11 0.03 -17.94 4.41
CA THR A 11 0.34 -19.32 4.01
C THR A 11 -0.83 -20.25 4.34
N ALA A 12 -1.43 -20.10 5.52
CA ALA A 12 -2.58 -20.91 5.91
C ALA A 12 -3.76 -20.72 4.96
N ILE A 13 -4.07 -19.47 4.56
CA ILE A 13 -5.15 -19.18 3.62
C ILE A 13 -4.84 -19.75 2.23
N VAL A 14 -3.64 -19.52 1.70
CA VAL A 14 -3.23 -20.03 0.38
C VAL A 14 -3.32 -21.56 0.30
N ARG A 15 -3.01 -22.26 1.39
CA ARG A 15 -3.06 -23.74 1.44
C ARG A 15 -4.48 -24.29 1.46
N HIS A 16 -5.43 -23.60 2.10
CA HIS A 16 -6.78 -24.13 2.35
C HIS A 16 -7.85 -23.55 1.42
N VAL A 17 -7.55 -22.46 0.71
CA VAL A 17 -8.49 -21.79 -0.20
C VAL A 17 -8.04 -22.05 -1.64
N PRO A 18 -8.83 -22.74 -2.48
CA PRO A 18 -8.45 -23.09 -3.86
C PRO A 18 -8.57 -21.90 -4.84
N LEU A 19 -8.66 -20.66 -4.34
CA LEU A 19 -8.79 -19.45 -5.15
C LEU A 19 -7.56 -18.55 -4.98
N PRO A 20 -7.15 -17.79 -6.02
CA PRO A 20 -6.04 -16.86 -5.94
C PRO A 20 -6.20 -15.83 -4.80
N LEU A 21 -5.25 -15.81 -3.86
CA LEU A 21 -5.28 -14.87 -2.75
C LEU A 21 -4.90 -13.45 -3.20
N ASN A 22 -5.79 -12.52 -2.90
CA ASN A 22 -5.54 -11.07 -2.95
C ASN A 22 -5.24 -10.52 -1.55
N VAL A 23 -4.11 -9.83 -1.39
CA VAL A 23 -3.78 -9.02 -0.20
C VAL A 23 -3.87 -7.53 -0.54
N MET A 24 -3.80 -6.67 0.47
CA MET A 24 -3.82 -5.21 0.32
C MET A 24 -2.52 -4.63 0.88
N CYS A 25 -1.95 -3.60 0.25
CA CYS A 25 -0.75 -2.95 0.79
C CYS A 25 -1.05 -2.41 2.19
N MET A 26 -0.15 -2.72 3.12
CA MET A 26 -0.21 -2.33 4.53
C MET A 26 1.23 -2.08 4.98
N PRO A 27 1.47 -1.23 5.99
CA PRO A 27 2.82 -0.94 6.47
C PRO A 27 3.62 -2.19 6.88
N GLU A 28 2.96 -3.18 7.46
CA GLU A 28 3.58 -4.43 7.95
C GLU A 28 3.54 -5.56 6.91
N LEU A 29 3.08 -5.31 5.69
CA LEU A 29 3.04 -6.31 4.64
C LEU A 29 4.45 -6.58 4.11
N ALA A 30 4.81 -7.84 3.96
CA ALA A 30 6.08 -8.24 3.35
C ALA A 30 6.23 -7.72 1.91
N ASP A 31 7.47 -7.68 1.41
CA ASP A 31 7.76 -7.27 0.04
C ASP A 31 7.14 -8.23 -1.02
N PHE A 32 7.11 -7.79 -2.28
CA PHE A 32 6.49 -8.54 -3.36
C PHE A 32 7.13 -9.90 -3.64
N SER A 33 8.45 -10.04 -3.43
CA SER A 33 9.15 -11.31 -3.64
C SER A 33 8.75 -12.32 -2.57
N THR A 34 8.70 -11.88 -1.31
CA THR A 34 8.24 -12.69 -0.18
C THR A 34 6.78 -13.10 -0.37
N LEU A 35 5.88 -12.16 -0.71
CA LEU A 35 4.47 -12.47 -0.94
C LEU A 35 4.26 -13.45 -2.11
N SER A 36 5.03 -13.31 -3.19
CA SER A 36 4.99 -14.24 -4.32
C SER A 36 5.39 -15.65 -3.90
N ALA A 37 6.45 -15.78 -3.10
CA ALA A 37 6.91 -17.06 -2.54
C ALA A 37 5.88 -17.69 -1.59
N LEU A 38 5.11 -16.88 -0.85
CA LEU A 38 4.00 -17.33 -0.02
C LEU A 38 2.74 -17.74 -0.82
N GLY A 39 2.74 -17.55 -2.14
CA GLY A 39 1.66 -17.94 -3.05
C GLY A 39 0.58 -16.89 -3.28
N VAL A 40 0.80 -15.64 -2.85
CA VAL A 40 -0.08 -14.51 -3.18
C VAL A 40 -0.07 -14.27 -4.68
N LYS A 41 -1.25 -14.02 -5.25
CA LYS A 41 -1.43 -13.82 -6.70
C LYS A 41 -1.85 -12.40 -7.09
N ARG A 42 -2.37 -11.62 -6.15
CA ARG A 42 -2.78 -10.24 -6.39
C ARG A 42 -2.49 -9.36 -5.17
N ILE A 43 -2.05 -8.14 -5.44
CA ILE A 43 -1.85 -7.10 -4.43
C ILE A 43 -2.71 -5.91 -4.85
N SER A 44 -3.55 -5.47 -3.93
CA SER A 44 -4.40 -4.28 -4.06
C SER A 44 -3.84 -3.15 -3.21
N MET A 45 -4.14 -1.90 -3.54
CA MET A 45 -3.58 -0.73 -2.84
C MET A 45 -4.62 0.11 -2.09
N GLY A 46 -5.89 -0.31 -2.09
CA GLY A 46 -6.98 0.47 -1.52
C GLY A 46 -6.95 1.92 -1.99
N ASN A 47 -7.13 2.85 -1.06
CA ASN A 47 -6.94 4.28 -1.29
C ASN A 47 -5.55 4.80 -0.89
N PHE A 48 -4.62 3.94 -0.46
CA PHE A 48 -3.40 4.38 0.23
C PHE A 48 -2.51 5.25 -0.65
N ILE A 49 -2.27 4.84 -1.90
CA ILE A 49 -1.50 5.65 -2.85
C ILE A 49 -2.21 6.97 -3.14
N HIS A 50 -3.52 6.95 -3.33
CA HIS A 50 -4.30 8.18 -3.54
C HIS A 50 -4.20 9.12 -2.33
N ALA A 51 -4.36 8.60 -1.11
CA ALA A 51 -4.24 9.38 0.12
C ALA A 51 -2.83 9.95 0.31
N ALA A 52 -1.78 9.18 0.02
CA ALA A 52 -0.40 9.65 0.05
C ALA A 52 -0.17 10.80 -0.95
N THR A 53 -0.70 10.68 -2.18
CA THR A 53 -0.65 11.75 -3.18
C THR A 53 -1.40 13.00 -2.70
N GLN A 54 -2.60 12.85 -2.14
CA GLN A 54 -3.38 13.97 -1.59
C GLN A 54 -2.66 14.66 -0.42
N ALA A 55 -2.02 13.89 0.46
CA ALA A 55 -1.23 14.44 1.55
C ALA A 55 -0.04 15.27 1.03
N ARG A 56 0.71 14.72 0.05
CA ARG A 56 1.83 15.43 -0.57
C ARG A 56 1.40 16.72 -1.26
N LEU A 57 0.27 16.67 -1.98
CA LEU A 57 -0.31 17.84 -2.63
C LEU A 57 -0.71 18.91 -1.61
N LYS A 58 -1.39 18.50 -0.53
CA LYS A 58 -1.78 19.39 0.57
C LYS A 58 -0.55 20.09 1.15
N ASP A 59 0.51 19.34 1.44
CA ASP A 59 1.74 19.90 2.02
C ASP A 59 2.39 20.93 1.09
N LEU A 60 2.42 20.65 -0.21
CA LEU A 60 2.94 21.57 -1.23
C LEU A 60 2.09 22.85 -1.33
N LEU A 61 0.76 22.74 -1.31
CA LEU A 61 -0.14 23.90 -1.30
C LEU A 61 0.02 24.74 -0.03
N CYS A 62 0.18 24.10 1.14
CA CYS A 62 0.48 24.78 2.39
C CYS A 62 1.82 25.55 2.33
N GLN A 63 2.85 24.99 1.69
CA GLN A 63 4.13 25.67 1.49
C GLN A 63 4.00 26.88 0.57
N VAL A 64 3.25 26.76 -0.54
CA VAL A 64 2.99 27.90 -1.44
C VAL A 64 2.31 29.04 -0.69
N GLN A 65 1.30 28.71 0.11
CA GLN A 65 0.57 29.68 0.91
C GLN A 65 1.45 30.33 1.98
N ALA A 66 2.26 29.54 2.70
CA ALA A 66 3.12 30.04 3.77
C ALA A 66 4.25 30.95 3.26
N ASN A 67 4.80 30.62 2.09
CA ASN A 67 5.95 31.33 1.51
C ASN A 67 5.57 32.42 0.51
N TYR A 68 4.28 32.57 0.19
CA TYR A 68 3.79 33.45 -0.89
C TYR A 68 4.56 33.25 -2.20
N SER A 69 4.93 32.00 -2.50
CA SER A 69 5.88 31.68 -3.57
C SER A 69 5.65 30.26 -4.09
N PHE A 70 5.78 30.08 -5.41
CA PHE A 70 5.74 28.76 -6.06
C PHE A 70 7.10 28.06 -6.11
N SER A 71 8.14 28.60 -5.46
CA SER A 71 9.49 28.03 -5.46
C SER A 71 9.53 26.57 -4.98
N GLY A 72 8.74 26.19 -3.96
CA GLY A 72 8.70 24.82 -3.44
C GLY A 72 8.00 23.79 -4.35
N VAL A 73 7.48 24.21 -5.50
CA VAL A 73 6.89 23.30 -6.52
C VAL A 73 7.96 22.72 -7.43
N PHE A 74 9.09 23.42 -7.61
CA PHE A 74 10.21 23.07 -8.50
C PHE A 74 11.46 22.74 -7.69
#